data_AF-X1TWE7-F1
#
_entry.id   AF-X1TWE7-F1
#
_cell.length_a   1.000
_cell.length_b   1.000
_cell.length_c   1.000
_cell.angle_alpha   90.00
_cell.angle_beta   90.00
_cell.angle_gamma   90.00
#
_symmetry.space_group_name_H-M   'P 1'
#
loop_
_entity.id
_entity.type
_entity.pdbx_description
1 polymer ?
#
loop_
_entity_poly.entity_id
_entity_poly.type
_entity_poly.pdbx_seq_one_letter_code
_entity_poly.pdbx_strand_id
1 'polypeptide(L)' 'MSKPGEKCPNCGAEGKYHGEHETAVRNYKLHGQSMADVGWRCWNCGWEWGFEVEKMLGES' A
#
# COMPACT_ATOMS: atom_id res chain seq x y z
N MET A 1 -13.43 9.50 -10.52
CA MET A 1 -12.39 9.33 -9.48
C MET A 1 -11.50 8.19 -9.93
N SER A 2 -10.18 8.41 -10.03
CA SER A 2 -9.24 7.33 -10.33
C SER A 2 -9.24 6.32 -9.18
N LYS A 3 -9.11 5.03 -9.50
CA LYS A 3 -9.03 3.97 -8.48
C LYS A 3 -7.74 4.15 -7.64
N PRO A 4 -7.76 3.79 -6.35
CA PRO A 4 -6.54 3.75 -5.54
C PRO A 4 -5.48 2.89 -6.24
N GLY A 5 -4.23 3.37 -6.27
CA GLY A 5 -3.14 2.65 -6.93
C GLY A 5 -3.06 2.81 -8.45
N GLU A 6 -3.88 3.64 -9.12
CA GLU A 6 -3.71 3.85 -10.57
C GLU A 6 -2.53 4.77 -10.92
N LYS A 7 -2.28 5.80 -10.11
CA LYS A 7 -1.26 6.82 -10.39
C LYS A 7 -0.43 7.10 -9.13
N CYS A 8 0.88 7.07 -9.27
CA CYS A 8 1.78 7.45 -8.20
C CYS A 8 1.64 8.95 -7.92
N PRO A 9 1.31 9.36 -6.68
CA PRO A 9 1.17 10.78 -6.34
C PRO A 9 2.52 11.53 -6.33
N ASN A 10 3.64 10.80 -6.25
CA ASN A 10 4.98 11.39 -6.21
C ASN A 10 5.58 11.62 -7.60
N CYS A 11 5.60 10.60 -8.47
CA CYS A 11 6.24 10.70 -9.79
C CYS A 11 5.26 10.69 -10.98
N GLY A 12 3.96 10.50 -10.73
CA GLY A 12 2.94 10.46 -11.77
C GLY A 12 2.89 9.18 -12.60
N ALA A 13 3.73 8.18 -12.33
CA ALA A 13 3.71 6.89 -13.03
C ALA A 13 2.35 6.18 -12.88
N GLU A 14 1.83 5.62 -13.98
CA GLU A 14 0.55 4.94 -14.04
C GLU A 14 0.72 3.42 -14.14
N GLY A 15 -0.11 2.66 -13.42
CA GLY A 15 0.02 1.19 -13.31
C GLY A 15 -0.38 0.39 -14.57
N LYS A 16 -0.91 1.05 -15.60
CA LYS A 16 -1.63 0.40 -16.71
C LYS A 16 -0.74 0.00 -17.88
N TYR A 17 0.39 0.67 -18.07
CA TYR A 17 1.24 0.50 -19.26
C TYR A 17 2.62 -0.09 -18.96
N HIS A 18 3.10 0.01 -17.72
CA HIS A 18 4.48 -0.34 -17.36
C HIS A 18 4.59 -1.27 -16.13
N GLY A 19 3.46 -1.83 -15.66
CA GLY A 19 3.37 -2.67 -14.48
C GLY A 19 2.46 -2.03 -13.42
N GLU A 20 1.58 -2.84 -12.83
CA GLU A 20 0.80 -2.41 -11.68
C GLU A 20 1.75 -2.00 -10.55
N HIS A 21 1.40 -0.97 -9.77
CA HIS A 21 2.20 -0.62 -8.60
C HIS A 21 2.23 -1.80 -7.63
N GLU A 22 3.38 -2.05 -7.03
CA GLU A 22 3.62 -3.20 -6.16
C GLU A 22 2.82 -3.07 -4.85
N THR A 23 2.53 -4.20 -4.19
CA THR A 23 1.96 -4.17 -2.85
C THR A 23 3.01 -3.74 -1.82
N ALA A 24 2.70 -2.73 -1.02
CA ALA A 24 3.48 -2.31 0.13
C ALA A 24 2.82 -2.82 1.41
N VAL A 25 3.59 -3.47 2.29
CA VAL A 25 3.10 -3.93 3.60
C VAL A 25 3.90 -3.29 4.72
N ARG A 26 3.21 -2.66 5.67
CA ARG A 26 3.82 -2.10 6.89
C ARG A 26 3.31 -2.83 8.11
N ASN A 27 4.19 -3.59 8.73
CA ASN A 27 3.89 -4.32 9.96
C ASN A 27 4.25 -3.47 11.17
N TYR A 28 3.34 -3.36 12.13
CA TYR A 28 3.60 -2.64 13.39
C TYR A 28 2.84 -3.28 14.55
N LYS A 29 3.30 -3.03 15.78
CA LYS A 29 2.63 -3.47 17.00
C LYS A 29 1.91 -2.30 17.64
N LEU A 30 0.60 -2.44 17.84
CA LEU A 30 -0.21 -1.46 18.55
C LEU A 30 -0.95 -2.17 19.69
N HIS A 31 -0.75 -1.72 20.92
CA HIS A 31 -1.44 -2.25 22.11
C HIS A 31 -1.35 -3.79 22.26
N GLY A 32 -0.19 -4.37 21.92
CA GLY A 32 0.02 -5.83 21.98
C GLY A 32 -0.57 -6.62 20.81
N GLN A 33 -1.23 -5.96 19.85
CA GLN A 33 -1.76 -6.55 18.63
C GLN A 33 -0.79 -6.34 17.47
N SER A 34 -0.65 -7.36 16.61
CA SER A 34 0.09 -7.25 15.36
C SER A 34 -0.84 -6.71 14.28
N MET A 35 -0.49 -5.55 13.73
CA MET A 35 -1.24 -4.86 12.69
C MET A 35 -0.42 -4.83 11.41
N ALA A 36 -1.10 -4.92 10.26
CA ALA A 36 -0.51 -4.76 8.95
C ALA A 36 -1.32 -3.74 8.16
N ASP A 37 -0.66 -2.70 7.68
CA ASP A 37 -1.22 -1.81 6.67
C ASP A 37 -0.80 -2.29 5.29
N VAL A 38 -1.76 -2.40 4.37
CA VAL A 38 -1.53 -2.77 2.97
C VAL A 38 -1.79 -1.56 2.10
N GLY A 39 -0.82 -1.22 1.23
CA GLY A 39 -0.90 -0.09 0.32
C GLY A 39 -0.16 -0.36 -0.98
N TRP A 40 0.19 0.72 -1.67
CA TRP A 40 0.86 0.68 -2.98
C TRP A 40 2.29 1.19 -2.87
N ARG A 41 3.21 0.56 -3.59
CA ARG A 41 4.59 0.99 -3.81
C ARG A 41 4.82 1.24 -5.30
N CYS A 42 5.34 2.41 -5.62
CA CYS A 42 5.56 2.78 -7.02
C CYS A 42 6.70 1.94 -7.60
N TRP A 43 6.43 1.20 -8.66
CA TRP A 43 7.45 0.44 -9.38
C TRP A 43 8.56 1.35 -9.94
N ASN A 44 8.24 2.61 -10.26
CA ASN A 44 9.17 3.57 -10.88
C ASN A 44 10.04 4.33 -9.87
N CYS A 45 9.44 4.81 -8.76
CA CYS A 45 10.16 5.67 -7.80
C CYS A 45 10.20 5.14 -6.36
N GLY A 46 9.60 3.99 -6.07
CA GLY A 46 9.57 3.38 -4.74
C GLY A 46 8.68 4.10 -3.71
N TRP A 47 8.03 5.20 -4.07
CA TRP A 47 7.13 5.92 -3.16
C TRP A 47 5.97 5.03 -2.72
N GLU A 48 5.57 5.10 -1.46
CA GLU A 48 4.51 4.29 -0.90
C GLU A 48 3.30 5.15 -0.48
N TRP A 49 2.08 4.71 -0.76
CA TRP A 49 0.86 5.45 -0.43
C TRP A 49 -0.39 4.56 -0.34
N GLY A 50 -1.50 5.15 0.13
CA GLY A 50 -2.82 4.50 0.11
C GLY A 50 -2.92 3.30 1.04
N PHE A 51 -2.22 3.36 2.18
CA PHE A 51 -2.25 2.31 3.19
C PHE A 51 -3.62 2.21 3.86
N GLU A 52 -4.19 1.02 3.83
CA GLU A 52 -5.40 0.64 4.54
C GLU A 52 -5.06 -0.44 5.57
N VAL A 53 -5.63 -0.33 6.76
CA VAL A 53 -5.41 -1.29 7.86
C VAL A 53 -6.08 -2.61 7.49
N GLU A 54 -5.30 -3.66 7.23
CA GLU A 54 -5.83 -5.01 7.12
C GLU A 54 -5.94 -5.60 8.54
N LYS A 55 -7.18 -5.80 9.00
CA LYS A 55 -7.50 -6.01 10.42
C LYS A 55 -7.08 -7.41 10.90
N MET A 56 -6.19 -7.42 11.90
CA MET A 56 -6.02 -8.35 13.03
C MET A 56 -6.00 -9.86 12.78
N LEU A 57 -4.78 -10.42 12.67
CA LEU A 57 -4.49 -11.81 13.05
C LEU A 57 -4.54 -11.93 14.58
N GLY A 58 -5.73 -12.03 15.17
CA GLY A 58 -5.87 -12.15 16.62
C GLY A 58 -7.28 -11.99 17.16
N GLU A 59 -8.29 -12.62 16.54
CA GLU A 59 -9.46 -13.04 17.31
C GLU A 59 -9.09 -14.38 17.97
N SER A 60 -9.02 -14.37 19.29
CA SER A 60 -8.75 -15.54 20.15
C SER A 60 -10.03 -16.34 20.39
#